data_AF-A0A2M6YUC8-F1
#
_entry.id   AF-A0A2M6YUC8-F1
#
_cell.length_a   1.000
_cell.length_b   1.000
_cell.length_c   1.000
_cell.angle_alpha   90.00
_cell.angle_beta   90.00
_cell.angle_gamma   90.00
#
_symmetry.space_group_name_H-M   'P 1'
#
loop_
_entity.id
_entity.type
_entity.pdbx_description
1 polymer ?
#
loop_
_entity_poly.entity_id
_entity_poly.type
_entity_poly.pdbx_seq_one_letter_code
_entity_poly.pdbx_strand_id
1 'polypeptide(L)'
;MAKSKEKLQALRLRRKGESIKKIAKLVKVSVSTASLWCHDVELTDSQIENLRKRQTDPFYGKKLDYYLKKKKEFNFKLLNIRNEGINSIGELALVLQTVDIKLI
;
A
#
# COMPACT_ATOMS: atom_id res chain seq x y z
N MET A 1 4.12 14.98 29.12
CA MET A 1 2.86 15.76 29.21
C MET A 1 2.10 15.60 27.90
N ALA A 2 0.91 14.99 27.92
CA ALA A 2 0.08 14.90 26.73
C ALA A 2 -0.41 16.29 26.35
N LYS A 3 -0.24 16.69 25.09
CA LYS A 3 -0.78 17.94 24.59
C LYS A 3 -2.32 17.87 24.69
N SER A 4 -2.88 18.58 25.67
CA SER A 4 -4.29 18.41 26.09
C SER A 4 -5.26 18.60 24.93
N LYS A 5 -4.98 19.57 24.05
CA LYS A 5 -5.78 19.89 22.86
C LYS A 5 -5.83 18.73 21.86
N GLU A 6 -4.70 18.12 21.56
CA GLU A 6 -4.57 16.98 20.64
C GLU A 6 -5.31 15.76 21.18
N LYS A 7 -5.20 15.49 22.50
CA LYS A 7 -5.95 14.40 23.13
C LYS A 7 -7.46 14.63 23.03
N LEU A 8 -7.93 15.83 23.33
CA LEU A 8 -9.35 16.19 23.19
C LEU A 8 -9.83 16.06 21.74
N GLN A 9 -9.01 16.48 20.77
CA GLN A 9 -9.32 16.33 19.35
C GLN A 9 -9.39 14.85 18.93
N ALA A 10 -8.46 14.02 19.41
CA ALA A 10 -8.44 12.59 19.14
C ALA A 10 -9.71 11.91 19.66
N LEU A 11 -10.10 12.21 20.91
CA LEU A 11 -11.34 11.72 21.52
C LEU A 11 -12.58 12.17 20.73
N ARG A 12 -12.64 13.44 20.31
CA ARG A 12 -13.75 13.95 19.49
C ARG A 12 -13.88 13.21 18.16
N LEU A 13 -12.76 12.94 17.49
CA LEU A 13 -12.74 12.18 16.25
C LEU A 13 -13.13 10.71 16.47
N ARG A 14 -12.65 10.10 17.56
CA ARG A 14 -12.98 8.71 17.90
C ARG A 14 -14.46 8.52 18.17
N ARG A 15 -15.08 9.42 18.95
CA ARG A 15 -16.52 9.43 19.21
C ARG A 15 -17.38 9.60 17.94
N LYS A 16 -16.79 10.12 16.85
CA LYS A 16 -17.42 10.20 15.52
C LYS A 16 -17.21 8.92 14.67
N GLY A 17 -16.59 7.88 15.21
CA GLY A 17 -16.32 6.63 14.51
C GLY A 17 -15.08 6.66 13.62
N GLU A 18 -14.13 7.56 13.86
CA GLU A 18 -12.87 7.57 13.11
C GLU A 18 -11.90 6.48 13.60
N SER A 19 -11.09 5.95 12.67
CA SER A 19 -10.08 4.92 12.97
C SER A 19 -8.86 5.52 13.66
N ILE A 20 -8.20 4.74 14.51
CA ILE A 20 -6.98 5.17 15.22
C ILE A 20 -5.89 5.64 14.24
N LYS A 21 -5.71 4.93 13.12
CA LYS A 21 -4.74 5.33 12.07
C LYS A 21 -5.07 6.68 11.46
N LYS A 22 -6.35 6.97 11.18
CA LYS A 22 -6.77 8.25 10.63
C LYS A 22 -6.65 9.37 11.66
N ILE A 23 -7.01 9.10 12.92
CA ILE A 23 -6.84 10.04 14.04
C ILE A 23 -5.37 10.41 14.21
N ALA A 24 -4.46 9.43 14.25
CA ALA A 24 -3.03 9.66 14.37
C ALA A 24 -2.50 10.60 13.26
N LYS A 25 -2.93 10.39 12.02
CA LYS A 25 -2.58 11.26 10.88
C LYS A 25 -3.14 12.68 11.01
N LEU A 26 -4.41 12.82 11.39
CA LEU A 26 -5.06 14.13 11.50
C LEU A 26 -4.53 14.96 12.67
N VAL A 27 -4.25 14.31 13.80
CA VAL A 27 -3.76 14.94 15.03
C VAL A 27 -2.23 15.05 15.05
N LYS A 28 -1.54 14.42 14.10
CA LYS A 28 -0.07 14.39 13.95
C LYS A 28 0.63 13.79 15.19
N VAL A 29 0.16 12.62 15.62
CA VAL A 29 0.75 11.83 16.71
C VAL A 29 1.03 10.41 16.24
N SER A 30 1.81 9.65 17.00
CA SER A 30 2.02 8.23 16.71
C SER A 30 0.72 7.44 16.87
N VAL A 31 0.63 6.30 16.18
CA VAL A 31 -0.52 5.39 16.29
C VAL A 31 -0.68 4.87 17.73
N SER A 32 0.42 4.56 18.41
CA SER A 32 0.40 4.10 19.82
C SER A 32 -0.15 5.17 20.75
N THR A 33 0.23 6.44 20.58
CA THR A 33 -0.32 7.55 21.36
C THR A 33 -1.82 7.75 21.12
N ALA A 34 -2.27 7.75 19.85
CA ALA A 34 -3.69 7.86 19.52
C ALA A 34 -4.50 6.67 20.08
N SER A 35 -3.94 5.46 20.03
CA SER A 35 -4.55 4.25 20.59
C SER A 35 -4.73 4.36 22.09
N LEU A 36 -3.67 4.76 22.82
CA LEU A 36 -3.71 4.93 24.27
C LEU A 36 -4.76 5.97 24.68
N TRP A 37 -4.85 7.10 23.97
CA TRP A 37 -5.82 8.14 24.28
C TRP A 37 -7.26 7.75 24.01
N CYS A 38 -7.49 6.87 23.03
CA CYS A 38 -8.83 6.49 22.58
C CYS A 38 -9.29 5.13 23.13
N HIS A 39 -8.49 4.50 24.01
CA HIS A 39 -8.72 3.13 24.48
C HIS A 39 -10.10 2.96 25.12
N ASP A 40 -10.49 3.89 25.99
CA ASP A 40 -11.76 3.83 26.73
C ASP A 40 -12.98 4.31 25.93
N VAL A 41 -12.79 4.70 24.66
CA VAL A 41 -13.90 5.16 23.82
C VAL A 41 -14.49 3.98 23.07
N GLU A 42 -15.61 3.49 23.59
CA GLU A 42 -16.46 2.52 22.92
C GLU A 42 -17.09 3.13 21.66
N LEU A 43 -17.15 2.32 20.60
CA LEU A 43 -17.85 2.66 19.37
C LEU A 43 -19.20 1.97 19.34
N THR A 44 -20.17 2.61 18.69
CA THR A 44 -21.44 1.95 18.37
C THR A 44 -21.23 0.87 17.30
N ASP A 45 -22.13 -0.10 17.24
CA ASP A 45 -22.10 -1.15 16.22
C ASP A 45 -22.12 -0.56 14.80
N SER A 46 -22.89 0.51 14.58
CA SER A 46 -22.94 1.22 13.30
C SER A 46 -21.59 1.86 12.93
N GLN A 47 -20.84 2.38 13.90
CA GLN A 47 -19.51 2.93 13.67
C GLN A 47 -18.49 1.83 13.38
N ILE A 48 -18.57 0.70 14.08
CA ILE A 48 -17.74 -0.48 13.84
C ILE A 48 -17.98 -1.00 12.41
N GLU A 49 -19.24 -1.13 12.02
CA GLU A 49 -19.61 -1.60 10.69
C GLU A 49 -19.14 -0.63 9.59
N ASN A 50 -19.26 0.67 9.81
CA ASN A 50 -18.69 1.67 8.90
C ASN A 50 -17.16 1.56 8.78
N LEU A 51 -16.45 1.25 9.86
CA LEU A 51 -15.01 0.99 9.81
C LEU A 51 -14.69 -0.27 9.01
N ARG A 52 -15.47 -1.34 9.15
CA ARG A 52 -15.32 -2.58 8.37
C ARG A 52 -15.54 -2.33 6.88
N LYS A 53 -16.63 -1.64 6.50
CA LYS A 53 -16.91 -1.27 5.10
C LYS A 53 -15.76 -0.50 4.45
N ARG A 54 -15.18 0.47 5.16
CA ARG A 54 -14.03 1.25 4.69
C ARG A 54 -12.76 0.42 4.52
N GLN A 55 -12.59 -0.67 5.27
CA GLN A 55 -11.43 -1.56 5.15
C GLN A 55 -11.51 -2.42 3.88
N THR A 56 -12.72 -2.84 3.51
CA THR A 56 -12.98 -3.69 2.34
C THR A 56 -13.13 -2.88 1.06
N ASP A 57 -13.64 -1.66 1.14
CA ASP A 57 -13.89 -0.78 -0.02
C ASP A 57 -12.58 -0.49 -0.82
N PRO A 58 -12.50 -0.92 -2.09
CA PRO A 58 -11.36 -0.65 -2.97
C PRO A 58 -11.16 0.83 -3.28
N PHE A 59 -12.24 1.63 -3.27
CA PHE A 59 -12.23 3.05 -3.57
C PHE A 59 -11.86 3.88 -2.33
N TYR A 60 -11.98 3.31 -1.14
CA TYR A 60 -11.58 3.98 0.08
C TYR A 60 -10.05 4.10 0.21
N GLY A 61 -9.58 5.32 0.46
CA GLY A 61 -8.18 5.58 0.80
C GLY A 61 -7.17 5.30 -0.33
N LYS A 62 -7.60 5.32 -1.60
CA LYS A 62 -6.75 5.10 -2.81
C LYS A 62 -6.17 3.67 -2.92
N LYS A 63 -6.83 2.68 -2.32
CA LYS A 63 -6.38 1.28 -2.35
C LYS A 63 -6.31 0.73 -3.78
N LEU A 64 -7.32 1.02 -4.61
CA LEU A 64 -7.33 0.67 -6.02
C LEU A 64 -6.16 1.29 -6.78
N ASP A 65 -5.93 2.60 -6.63
CA ASP A 65 -4.82 3.30 -7.31
C ASP A 65 -3.46 2.68 -6.95
N TYR A 66 -3.26 2.35 -5.68
CA TYR A 66 -2.04 1.66 -5.22
C TYR A 66 -1.88 0.30 -5.90
N TYR A 67 -2.95 -0.50 -5.95
CA TYR A 67 -2.94 -1.81 -6.59
C TYR A 67 -2.63 -1.70 -8.10
N LEU A 68 -3.31 -0.78 -8.80
CA LEU A 68 -3.07 -0.54 -10.22
C LEU A 68 -1.65 -0.07 -10.50
N LYS A 69 -1.10 0.81 -9.65
CA LYS A 69 0.30 1.24 -9.74
C LYS A 69 1.25 0.05 -9.58
N LYS A 70 1.04 -0.80 -8.58
CA LYS A 70 1.87 -1.99 -8.35
C LYS A 70 1.80 -2.99 -9.49
N LYS A 71 0.60 -3.21 -10.04
CA LYS A 71 0.39 -4.07 -11.22
C LYS A 71 1.17 -3.53 -12.43
N LYS A 72 1.13 -2.21 -12.66
CA LYS A 72 1.90 -1.56 -13.74
C LYS A 72 3.42 -1.73 -13.55
N GLU A 73 3.92 -1.49 -12.34
CA GLU A 73 5.33 -1.69 -11.99
C GLU A 73 5.78 -3.14 -12.24
N PHE A 74 4.95 -4.11 -11.84
CA PHE A 74 5.22 -5.53 -12.06
C PHE A 74 5.25 -5.88 -13.56
N ASN A 75 4.26 -5.45 -14.33
CA ASN A 75 4.19 -5.71 -15.77
C ASN A 75 5.41 -5.14 -16.51
N PHE A 76 5.89 -3.96 -16.12
CA PHE A 76 7.09 -3.37 -16.70
C PHE A 76 8.34 -4.21 -16.40
N LYS A 77 8.51 -4.66 -15.16
CA LYS A 77 9.60 -5.58 -14.78
C LYS A 77 9.55 -6.88 -15.56
N LEU A 78 8.36 -7.47 -15.70
CA LEU A 78 8.17 -8.71 -16.45
C LEU A 78 8.55 -8.54 -17.93
N LEU A 79 8.19 -7.41 -18.52
CA LEU A 79 8.56 -7.09 -19.91
C LEU A 79 10.08 -6.97 -20.08
N ASN A 80 10.75 -6.28 -19.15
CA ASN A 80 12.22 -6.14 -19.20
C ASN A 80 12.91 -7.50 -19.11
N ILE A 81 12.54 -8.34 -18.13
CA ILE A 81 13.10 -9.69 -17.96
C ILE A 81 12.87 -10.52 -19.22
N ARG A 82 11.67 -10.42 -19.83
CA ARG A 82 11.38 -11.12 -21.09
C ARG A 82 12.31 -10.66 -22.21
N ASN A 83 12.50 -9.35 -22.36
CA ASN A 83 13.35 -8.79 -23.42
C ASN A 83 14.83 -9.15 -23.20
N GLU A 84 15.31 -9.12 -21.96
CA GLU A 84 16.65 -9.58 -21.59
C GLU A 84 16.86 -11.05 -21.98
N GLY A 85 15.88 -11.91 -21.70
CA GLY A 85 15.90 -13.31 -22.12
C GLY A 85 15.94 -13.49 -23.64
N ILE A 86 15.10 -12.74 -24.37
CA ILE A 86 15.09 -12.77 -25.85
C ILE A 86 16.44 -12.35 -26.41
N ASN A 87 17.04 -11.27 -25.88
CA ASN A 87 18.35 -10.79 -26.32
C ASN A 87 19.44 -11.84 -26.07
N SER A 88 19.44 -12.44 -24.87
CA SER A 88 20.42 -13.47 -24.49
C SER A 88 20.33 -14.70 -25.41
N ILE A 89 19.12 -15.15 -25.75
CA ILE A 89 18.92 -16.26 -26.70
C ILE A 89 19.38 -15.85 -28.11
N GLY A 90 19.07 -14.62 -28.53
CA GLY A 90 19.49 -14.09 -29.82
C GLY A 90 21.02 -14.04 -29.96
N GLU A 91 21.73 -13.57 -28.93
CA GLU A 91 23.19 -13.59 -28.88
C GLU A 91 23.76 -15.01 -29.00
N LEU A 92 23.19 -15.97 -28.25
CA LEU A 92 23.61 -17.38 -28.34
C LEU A 92 23.37 -17.97 -29.73
N ALA A 93 22.24 -17.67 -30.37
CA ALA A 93 21.92 -18.15 -31.71
C ALA A 93 22.87 -17.58 -32.77
N LEU A 94 23.23 -16.30 -32.67
CA LEU A 94 24.22 -15.66 -33.55
C LEU A 94 25.60 -16.31 -33.40
N VAL A 95 26.04 -16.57 -32.17
CA VAL A 95 27.33 -17.25 -31.92
C VAL A 95 27.36 -18.62 -32.58
N LEU A 96 26.31 -19.44 -32.42
CA LEU A 96 26.23 -20.76 -33.05
C LEU A 96 26.34 -20.69 -34.58
N GLN A 97 25.60 -19.78 -35.24
CA GLN A 97 25.72 -19.58 -36.69
C GLN A 97 27.13 -19.17 -37.13
N THR A 98 27.81 -18.32 -36.36
CA THR A 98 29.18 -17.88 -36.71
C THR A 98 30.24 -18.97 -36.52
N VAL A 99 30.03 -19.91 -35.60
CA VAL A 99 30.90 -21.06 -35.39
C VAL A 99 30.71 -22.07 -36.52
N ASP A 100 29.46 -22.34 -36.91
CA ASP A 100 29.14 -23.24 -38.02
C ASP A 100 29.73 -22.74 -39.35
N ILE A 101 29.74 -21.42 -39.61
CA ILE A 101 30.36 -20.83 -40.81
C ILE A 101 31.89 -20.95 -40.80
N LYS A 102 32.54 -20.95 -39.64
CA LYS A 102 34.01 -21.03 -39.54
C LYS A 102 34.57 -22.46 -39.61
N LEU A 103 33.71 -23.47 -39.51
CA LEU A 103 34.06 -24.89 -39.56
C LEU A 103 33.89 -25.52 -40.96
N ILE A 104 33.44 -24.72 -41.94
CA ILE A 104 33.31 -25.08 -43.37
C ILE A 104 34.44 -24.43 -44.16
#